data_AF-A0AAW3IL57-F1
#
_entry.id   AF-A0AAW3IL57-F1
#
_cell.length_a   1.000
_cell.length_b   1.000
_cell.length_c   1.000
_cell.angle_alpha   90.00
_cell.angle_beta   90.00
_cell.angle_gamma   90.00
#
_symmetry.space_group_name_H-M   'P 1'
#
loop_
_entity.id
_entity.type
_entity.pdbx_description
1 polymer ?
#
loop_
_entity_poly.entity_id
_entity_poly.type
_entity_poly.pdbx_seq_one_letter_code
_entity_poly.pdbx_strand_id
1 'polypeptide(L)'
;MFLEEMVEYQRDRVTFSVFQRLALKMYRALVFKVLGKKEKLEWQQILIADCLRIVGFCKLAYWLAYKVQTKTSSEKNKFWSTHASGIALQYVGDIVGAERAFLQSQAYGCELSLSFSLQHLGKLNVELGNYELAEQQFNEALNIRYKLNRTDLAESTIRAIQGLEKLRT
;
A
#
# COMPACT_ATOMS: atom_id res chain seq x y z
N MET A 1 -13.27 -4.09 21.03
CA MET A 1 -14.31 -3.26 20.39
C MET A 1 -13.68 -2.07 19.67
N PHE A 2 -13.16 -1.03 20.35
CA PHE A 2 -12.57 0.16 19.68
C PHE A 2 -11.43 -0.15 18.68
N LEU A 3 -10.49 -1.01 19.07
CA LEU A 3 -9.35 -1.38 18.20
C LEU A 3 -9.78 -2.23 16.99
N GLU A 4 -10.88 -2.96 17.12
CA GLU A 4 -11.41 -3.86 16.10
C GLU A 4 -12.18 -3.07 15.04
N GLU A 5 -13.01 -2.11 15.46
CA GLU A 5 -13.70 -1.15 14.60
C GLU A 5 -12.71 -0.26 13.82
N MET A 6 -11.65 0.22 14.48
CA MET A 6 -10.59 1.00 13.85
C MET A 6 -9.88 0.22 12.75
N VAL A 7 -9.60 -1.06 12.97
CA VAL A 7 -8.90 -1.92 12.02
C VAL A 7 -9.81 -2.35 10.86
N GLU A 8 -11.11 -2.52 11.12
CA GLU A 8 -12.06 -3.13 10.18
C GLU A 8 -12.26 -2.32 8.89
N TYR A 9 -12.22 -0.99 8.95
CA TYR A 9 -12.32 -0.14 7.74
C TYR A 9 -10.96 0.22 7.14
N GLN A 10 -9.88 0.07 7.91
CA GLN A 10 -8.52 0.42 7.49
C GLN A 10 -7.85 -0.71 6.70
N ARG A 11 -8.11 -1.97 7.08
CA ARG A 11 -7.46 -3.15 6.51
C ARG A 11 -8.30 -3.86 5.44
N ASP A 12 -7.59 -4.50 4.52
CA ASP A 12 -8.13 -5.25 3.42
C ASP A 12 -8.69 -6.58 3.93
N ARG A 13 -9.90 -6.94 3.48
CA ARG A 13 -10.49 -8.25 3.78
C ARG A 13 -10.00 -9.30 2.79
N VAL A 14 -9.77 -10.51 3.29
CA VAL A 14 -9.48 -11.67 2.44
C VAL A 14 -10.73 -12.04 1.66
N THR A 15 -10.64 -12.02 0.33
CA THR A 15 -11.72 -12.47 -0.56
C THR A 15 -11.19 -13.51 -1.55
N PHE A 16 -12.08 -14.34 -2.10
CA PHE A 16 -11.70 -15.34 -3.12
C PHE A 16 -10.96 -14.71 -4.32
N SER A 17 -11.35 -13.50 -4.70
CA SER A 17 -10.70 -12.73 -5.78
C SER A 17 -9.20 -12.52 -5.55
N VAL A 18 -8.74 -12.43 -4.30
CA VAL A 18 -7.33 -12.25 -3.95
C VAL A 18 -6.51 -13.46 -4.39
N PHE A 19 -7.03 -14.68 -4.19
CA PHE A 19 -6.37 -15.91 -4.60
C PHE A 19 -6.31 -16.05 -6.12
N GLN A 20 -7.40 -15.69 -6.83
CA GLN A 20 -7.41 -15.68 -8.30
C GLN A 20 -6.37 -14.69 -8.85
N ARG A 21 -6.27 -13.48 -8.27
CA ARG A 21 -5.25 -12.50 -8.63
C ARG A 21 -3.85 -13.05 -8.35
N LEU A 22 -3.62 -13.61 -7.16
CA LEU A 22 -2.33 -14.18 -6.78
C LEU A 22 -1.86 -15.24 -7.77
N ALA A 23 -2.72 -16.21 -8.11
CA ALA A 23 -2.43 -17.24 -9.10
C ALA A 23 -2.06 -16.63 -10.47
N LEU A 24 -2.83 -15.65 -10.95
CA LEU A 24 -2.56 -14.97 -12.21
C LEU A 24 -1.22 -14.22 -12.20
N LYS A 25 -0.87 -13.53 -11.11
CA LYS A 25 0.40 -12.81 -11.00
C LYS A 25 1.59 -13.76 -10.92
N MET A 26 1.47 -14.88 -10.19
CA MET A 26 2.50 -15.91 -10.17
C MET A 26 2.74 -16.52 -11.55
N TYR A 27 1.67 -16.84 -12.30
CA TYR A 27 1.78 -17.31 -13.68
C TYR A 27 2.51 -16.29 -14.57
N ARG A 28 2.11 -15.01 -14.54
CA ARG A 28 2.77 -13.95 -15.32
C ARG A 28 4.22 -13.74 -14.90
N ALA A 29 4.53 -13.85 -13.62
CA ALA A 29 5.90 -13.74 -13.13
C ALA A 29 6.78 -14.86 -13.71
N LEU A 30 6.27 -16.10 -13.74
CA LEU A 30 6.97 -17.22 -14.37
C LEU A 30 7.23 -16.96 -15.86
N VAL A 31 6.20 -16.52 -16.59
CA VAL A 31 6.33 -16.18 -18.03
C VAL A 31 7.38 -15.08 -18.24
N PHE A 32 7.33 -13.97 -17.49
CA PHE A 32 8.31 -12.89 -17.66
C PHE A 32 9.72 -13.26 -17.22
N LYS A 33 9.86 -14.19 -16.27
CA LYS A 33 11.16 -14.76 -15.91
C LYS A 33 11.76 -15.55 -17.07
N VAL A 34 10.97 -16.41 -17.72
CA VAL A 34 11.40 -17.19 -18.89
C VAL A 34 11.74 -16.27 -20.07
N LEU A 35 10.95 -15.22 -20.29
CA LEU A 35 11.17 -14.24 -21.36
C LEU A 35 12.27 -13.20 -21.06
N GLY A 36 12.95 -13.26 -19.90
CA GLY A 36 13.98 -12.29 -19.51
C GLY A 36 13.50 -10.85 -19.31
N LYS A 37 12.18 -10.61 -19.16
CA LYS A 37 11.60 -9.26 -19.02
C LYS A 37 11.67 -8.78 -17.56
N LYS A 38 12.86 -8.32 -17.14
CA LYS A 38 13.18 -7.97 -15.74
C LYS A 38 12.18 -7.01 -15.08
N GLU A 39 11.93 -5.84 -15.67
CA GLU A 39 11.05 -4.83 -15.05
C GLU A 39 9.59 -5.33 -14.91
N LYS A 40 9.11 -6.12 -15.89
CA LYS A 40 7.76 -6.72 -15.84
C LYS A 40 7.67 -7.82 -14.77
N LEU A 41 8.75 -8.59 -14.58
CA LEU A 41 8.86 -9.57 -13.51
C LEU A 41 8.81 -8.89 -12.14
N GLU A 42 9.61 -7.84 -11.94
CA GLU A 42 9.61 -7.04 -10.71
C GLU A 42 8.21 -6.50 -10.40
N TRP A 43 7.51 -5.96 -11.40
CA TRP A 43 6.13 -5.52 -11.24
C TRP A 43 5.20 -6.65 -10.79
N GLN A 44 5.34 -7.87 -11.34
CA GLN A 44 4.54 -9.00 -10.85
C GLN A 44 4.90 -9.39 -9.41
N GLN A 45 6.17 -9.31 -9.03
CA GLN A 45 6.62 -9.61 -7.66
C GLN A 45 6.01 -8.64 -6.64
N ILE A 46 5.93 -7.34 -6.96
CA ILE A 46 5.25 -6.34 -6.13
C ILE A 46 3.76 -6.68 -5.97
N LEU A 47 3.07 -7.04 -7.06
CA LEU A 47 1.66 -7.42 -7.00
C LEU A 47 1.40 -8.73 -6.25
N ILE A 48 2.35 -9.68 -6.30
CA ILE A 48 2.32 -10.90 -5.49
C ILE A 48 2.47 -10.53 -4.01
N ALA A 49 3.41 -9.65 -3.67
CA ALA A 49 3.60 -9.18 -2.29
C ALA A 49 2.32 -8.54 -1.74
N ASP A 50 1.64 -7.70 -2.53
CA ASP A 50 0.36 -7.11 -2.14
C ASP A 50 -0.71 -8.17 -1.82
N CYS A 51 -0.86 -9.19 -2.68
CA CYS A 51 -1.79 -10.29 -2.40
C CYS A 51 -1.40 -11.11 -1.16
N LEU A 52 -0.11 -11.42 -1.00
CA LEU A 52 0.39 -12.19 0.15
C LEU A 52 0.14 -11.48 1.48
N ARG A 53 0.26 -10.14 1.50
CA ARG A 53 -0.06 -9.32 2.67
C ARG A 53 -1.53 -9.45 3.06
N ILE A 54 -2.45 -9.37 2.10
CA ILE A 54 -3.89 -9.52 2.35
C ILE A 54 -4.20 -10.92 2.91
N VAL A 55 -3.60 -11.97 2.34
CA VAL A 55 -3.80 -13.37 2.79
C VAL A 55 -3.17 -13.65 4.17
N GLY A 56 -2.33 -12.75 4.69
CA GLY A 56 -1.71 -12.86 6.02
C GLY A 56 -0.24 -13.30 6.01
N PHE A 57 0.35 -13.60 4.85
CA PHE A 57 1.77 -13.92 4.70
C PHE A 57 2.66 -12.66 4.69
N CYS A 58 2.49 -11.79 5.68
CA CYS A 58 3.03 -10.43 5.68
C CYS A 58 4.57 -10.39 5.68
N LYS A 59 5.24 -11.31 6.39
CA LYS A 59 6.72 -11.43 6.36
C LYS A 59 7.24 -11.80 4.96
N LEU A 60 6.55 -12.69 4.25
CA LEU A 60 6.91 -13.07 2.89
C LEU A 60 6.61 -11.94 1.90
N ALA A 61 5.49 -11.23 2.08
CA ALA A 61 5.17 -10.03 1.33
C ALA A 61 6.27 -8.98 1.46
N TYR A 62 6.68 -8.66 2.69
CA TYR A 62 7.78 -7.75 2.97
C TYR A 62 9.08 -8.21 2.30
N TRP A 63 9.49 -9.46 2.51
CA TRP A 63 10.72 -9.99 1.90
C TRP A 63 10.73 -9.84 0.37
N LEU A 64 9.60 -10.17 -0.27
CA LEU A 64 9.49 -10.10 -1.73
C LEU A 64 9.53 -8.67 -2.24
N ALA A 65 8.81 -7.75 -1.60
CA ALA A 65 8.83 -6.33 -1.93
C ALA A 65 10.23 -5.72 -1.71
N TYR A 66 10.84 -5.98 -0.55
CA TYR A 66 12.19 -5.52 -0.21
C TYR A 66 13.26 -6.04 -1.18
N LYS A 67 13.12 -7.29 -1.64
CA LYS A 67 14.01 -7.85 -2.66
C LYS A 67 13.93 -7.09 -3.99
N VAL A 68 12.74 -6.63 -4.38
CA VAL A 68 12.57 -5.81 -5.59
C VAL A 68 13.17 -4.42 -5.35
N GLN A 69 12.85 -3.78 -4.22
CA GLN A 69 13.26 -2.39 -3.96
C GLN A 69 14.80 -2.25 -3.92
N THR A 70 15.53 -3.27 -3.49
CA THR A 70 17.00 -3.24 -3.43
C THR A 70 17.68 -3.49 -4.76
N LYS A 71 16.96 -4.01 -5.78
CA LYS A 71 17.55 -4.47 -7.06
C LYS A 71 17.03 -3.76 -8.30
N THR A 72 15.86 -3.14 -8.20
CA THR A 72 15.24 -2.40 -9.30
C THR A 72 16.03 -1.13 -9.60
N SER A 73 16.16 -0.82 -10.89
CA SER A 73 16.63 0.49 -11.39
C SER A 73 15.48 1.40 -11.81
N SER A 74 14.24 0.89 -11.85
CA SER A 74 13.05 1.66 -12.22
C SER A 74 12.52 2.38 -10.98
N GLU A 75 12.46 3.72 -11.04
CA GLU A 75 11.91 4.59 -9.99
C GLU A 75 10.47 4.20 -9.65
N LYS A 76 9.66 3.89 -10.67
CA LYS A 76 8.30 3.39 -10.47
C LYS A 76 8.28 2.11 -9.63
N ASN A 77 9.11 1.12 -9.98
CA ASN A 77 9.19 -0.11 -9.21
C ASN A 77 9.79 0.14 -7.83
N LYS A 78 10.72 1.10 -7.68
CA LYS A 78 11.30 1.51 -6.41
C LYS A 78 10.23 2.09 -5.48
N PHE A 79 9.38 2.99 -5.98
CA PHE A 79 8.22 3.51 -5.27
C PHE A 79 7.33 2.36 -4.80
N TRP A 80 6.80 1.55 -5.73
CA TRP A 80 5.76 0.58 -5.40
C TRP A 80 6.25 -0.59 -4.54
N SER A 81 7.52 -0.99 -4.70
CA SER A 81 8.12 -2.00 -3.82
C SER A 81 8.39 -1.46 -2.41
N THR A 82 8.89 -0.23 -2.28
CA THR A 82 9.10 0.41 -0.97
C THR A 82 7.76 0.67 -0.27
N HIS A 83 6.76 1.14 -1.01
CA HIS A 83 5.39 1.32 -0.52
C HIS A 83 4.79 -0.01 -0.06
N ALA A 84 4.87 -1.09 -0.88
CA ALA A 84 4.38 -2.41 -0.51
C ALA A 84 5.09 -2.99 0.73
N SER A 85 6.40 -2.74 0.90
CA SER A 85 7.13 -3.06 2.13
C SER A 85 6.51 -2.35 3.33
N GLY A 86 6.18 -1.05 3.20
CA GLY A 86 5.52 -0.28 4.25
C GLY A 86 4.17 -0.86 4.68
N ILE A 87 3.31 -1.22 3.72
CA ILE A 87 2.02 -1.83 4.07
C ILE A 87 2.23 -3.20 4.72
N ALA A 88 3.19 -3.99 4.25
CA ALA A 88 3.48 -5.30 4.85
C ALA A 88 3.97 -5.18 6.30
N LEU A 89 4.83 -4.19 6.59
CA LEU A 89 5.29 -3.89 7.94
C LEU A 89 4.15 -3.41 8.85
N GLN A 90 3.26 -2.55 8.34
CA GLN A 90 2.07 -2.12 9.07
C GLN A 90 1.20 -3.31 9.49
N TYR A 91 0.98 -4.27 8.57
CA TYR A 91 0.21 -5.48 8.87
C TYR A 91 0.89 -6.41 9.88
N VAL A 92 2.23 -6.41 9.92
CA VAL A 92 3.01 -7.13 10.95
C VAL A 92 2.95 -6.41 12.31
N GLY A 93 2.59 -5.13 12.34
CA GLY A 93 2.63 -4.27 13.52
C GLY A 93 3.95 -3.55 13.73
N ASP A 94 4.87 -3.59 12.74
CA ASP A 94 6.10 -2.78 12.76
C ASP A 94 5.78 -1.38 12.25
N ILE A 95 5.22 -0.55 13.14
CA ILE A 95 4.75 0.80 12.81
C ILE A 95 5.90 1.73 12.42
N VAL A 96 7.03 1.66 13.13
CA VAL A 96 8.22 2.48 12.83
C VAL A 96 8.81 2.11 11.46
N GLY A 97 8.88 0.82 11.15
CA GLY A 97 9.30 0.33 9.85
C GLY A 97 8.33 0.75 8.74
N ALA A 98 7.03 0.69 8.98
CA ALA A 98 5.99 1.08 8.04
C ALA A 98 6.08 2.57 7.69
N GLU A 99 6.13 3.44 8.70
CA GLU A 99 6.26 4.89 8.52
C GLU A 99 7.50 5.24 7.71
N ARG A 100 8.66 4.68 8.10
CA ARG A 100 9.92 4.88 7.38
C ARG A 100 9.81 4.47 5.92
N ALA A 101 9.20 3.32 5.63
CA ALA A 101 9.04 2.83 4.27
C ALA A 101 8.09 3.72 3.45
N PHE A 102 6.99 4.21 4.04
CA PHE A 102 6.10 5.14 3.35
C PHE A 102 6.80 6.46 3.02
N LEU A 103 7.51 7.06 3.99
CA LEU A 103 8.29 8.28 3.76
C LEU A 103 9.38 8.06 2.71
N GLN A 104 10.14 6.97 2.80
CA GLN A 104 11.16 6.63 1.82
C GLN A 104 10.57 6.43 0.42
N SER A 105 9.39 5.82 0.30
CA SER A 105 8.75 5.61 -1.01
C SER A 105 8.47 6.94 -1.73
N GLN A 106 8.17 8.02 -0.99
CA GLN A 106 7.82 9.33 -1.58
C GLN A 106 8.97 9.93 -2.40
N ALA A 107 10.22 9.62 -2.06
CA ALA A 107 11.39 10.07 -2.81
C ALA A 107 11.43 9.57 -4.27
N TYR A 108 10.67 8.50 -4.58
CA TYR A 108 10.61 7.86 -5.89
C TYR A 108 9.27 8.08 -6.61
N GLY A 109 8.34 8.81 -5.98
CA GLY A 109 6.96 8.95 -6.44
C GLY A 109 6.75 10.14 -7.38
N CYS A 110 5.90 9.97 -8.39
CA CYS A 110 5.18 11.09 -9.00
C CYS A 110 4.00 11.52 -8.12
N GLU A 111 3.35 12.65 -8.43
CA GLU A 111 2.20 13.18 -7.68
C GLU A 111 1.14 12.10 -7.40
N LEU A 112 0.76 11.31 -8.42
CA LEU A 112 -0.24 10.27 -8.23
C LEU A 112 0.18 9.23 -7.19
N SER A 113 1.40 8.71 -7.29
CA SER A 113 1.93 7.73 -6.33
C SER A 113 2.12 8.33 -4.93
N LEU A 114 2.49 9.60 -4.83
CA LEU A 114 2.56 10.31 -3.55
C LEU A 114 1.21 10.26 -2.82
N SER A 115 0.10 10.42 -3.54
CA SER A 115 -1.25 10.28 -2.95
C SER A 115 -1.54 8.90 -2.34
N PHE A 116 -0.88 7.82 -2.80
CA PHE A 116 -1.02 6.49 -2.20
C PHE A 116 -0.20 6.37 -0.92
N SER A 117 1.01 6.94 -0.89
CA SER A 117 1.84 6.97 0.32
C SER A 117 1.16 7.80 1.41
N LEU A 118 0.69 9.01 1.07
CA LEU A 118 -0.06 9.88 1.99
C LEU A 118 -1.30 9.20 2.55
N GLN A 119 -2.11 8.54 1.71
CA GLN A 119 -3.27 7.81 2.21
C GLN A 119 -2.84 6.73 3.23
N HIS A 120 -1.80 5.95 2.96
CA HIS A 120 -1.37 4.88 3.87
C HIS A 120 -0.71 5.41 5.16
N LEU A 121 0.02 6.52 5.09
CA LEU A 121 0.45 7.24 6.29
C LEU A 121 -0.76 7.71 7.11
N GLY A 122 -1.80 8.22 6.45
CA GLY A 122 -3.04 8.61 7.13
C GLY A 122 -3.66 7.42 7.86
N LYS A 123 -3.74 6.26 7.21
CA LYS A 123 -4.20 5.01 7.83
C LYS A 123 -3.35 4.61 9.03
N LEU A 124 -2.03 4.70 8.90
CA LEU A 124 -1.08 4.40 9.98
C LEU A 124 -1.27 5.34 11.18
N ASN A 125 -1.48 6.63 10.92
CA ASN A 125 -1.74 7.61 11.96
C ASN A 125 -3.11 7.42 12.63
N VAL A 126 -4.12 6.93 11.91
CA VAL A 126 -5.36 6.45 12.56
C VAL A 126 -5.04 5.32 13.53
N GLU A 127 -4.27 4.31 13.12
CA GLU A 127 -3.91 3.17 13.99
C GLU A 127 -3.11 3.60 15.23
N LEU A 128 -2.39 4.73 15.15
CA LEU A 128 -1.63 5.34 16.26
C LEU A 128 -2.45 6.30 17.13
N GLY A 129 -3.66 6.68 16.73
CA GLY A 129 -4.46 7.71 17.42
C GLY A 129 -4.07 9.16 17.06
N ASN A 130 -3.19 9.37 16.08
CA ASN A 130 -2.76 10.68 15.60
C ASN A 130 -3.76 11.25 14.59
N TYR A 131 -4.98 11.52 15.04
CA TYR A 131 -6.12 11.81 14.17
C TYR A 131 -5.99 13.10 13.37
N GLU A 132 -5.40 14.16 13.93
CA GLU A 132 -5.17 15.42 13.22
C GLU A 132 -4.19 15.23 12.06
N LEU A 133 -3.11 14.49 12.30
CA LEU A 133 -2.12 14.18 11.27
C LEU A 133 -2.70 13.25 10.20
N ALA A 134 -3.52 12.28 10.61
CA ALA A 134 -4.22 11.39 9.68
C ALA A 134 -5.14 12.17 8.73
N GLU A 135 -5.91 13.11 9.27
CA GLU A 135 -6.79 13.99 8.48
C GLU A 135 -6.02 14.86 7.49
N GLN A 136 -4.91 15.47 7.92
CA GLN A 136 -4.05 16.24 7.02
C GLN A 136 -3.55 15.38 5.85
N GLN A 137 -3.07 14.18 6.13
CA GLN A 137 -2.55 13.26 5.11
C GLN A 137 -3.64 12.75 4.16
N PHE A 138 -4.85 12.48 4.67
CA PHE A 138 -5.98 12.14 3.82
C PHE A 138 -6.41 13.30 2.92
N ASN A 139 -6.51 14.51 3.46
CA ASN A 139 -6.88 15.70 2.69
C ASN A 139 -5.85 16.02 1.60
N GLU A 140 -4.56 15.88 1.89
CA GLU A 140 -3.51 16.06 0.89
C GLU A 140 -3.60 14.98 -0.22
N ALA A 141 -3.79 13.71 0.15
CA ALA A 141 -4.00 12.63 -0.82
C ALA A 141 -5.24 12.88 -1.71
N LEU A 142 -6.33 13.37 -1.12
CA LEU A 142 -7.58 13.67 -1.81
C LEU A 142 -7.40 14.84 -2.79
N ASN A 143 -6.73 15.91 -2.37
CA ASN A 143 -6.45 17.07 -3.20
C ASN A 143 -5.63 16.68 -4.45
N ILE A 144 -4.57 15.88 -4.28
CA ILE A 144 -3.79 15.38 -5.41
C ILE A 144 -4.66 14.56 -6.38
N ARG A 145 -5.53 13.69 -5.86
CA ARG A 145 -6.40 12.85 -6.71
C ARG A 145 -7.41 13.69 -7.50
N TYR A 146 -7.97 14.75 -6.90
CA TYR A 146 -8.83 15.66 -7.64
C TYR A 146 -8.07 16.48 -8.68
N LYS A 147 -6.89 17.03 -8.33
CA LYS A 147 -6.02 17.73 -9.28
C LYS A 147 -5.70 16.89 -10.51
N LEU A 148 -5.53 15.58 -10.33
CA LEU A 148 -5.22 14.62 -11.40
C LEU A 148 -6.46 13.96 -12.03
N ASN A 149 -7.68 14.42 -11.72
CA ASN A 149 -8.95 13.84 -12.18
C ASN A 149 -9.08 12.32 -11.94
N ARG A 150 -8.55 11.84 -10.80
CA ARG A 150 -8.60 10.44 -10.36
C ARG A 150 -9.72 10.23 -9.35
N THR A 151 -10.96 10.49 -9.79
CA THR A 151 -12.17 10.32 -8.97
C THR A 151 -12.35 8.87 -8.49
N ASP A 152 -11.94 7.89 -9.31
CA ASP A 152 -11.89 6.48 -8.97
C ASP A 152 -11.07 6.18 -7.69
N LEU A 153 -10.01 6.96 -7.45
CA LEU A 153 -9.18 6.84 -6.26
C LEU A 153 -9.68 7.70 -5.11
N ALA A 154 -10.29 8.86 -5.41
CA ALA A 154 -10.81 9.79 -4.41
C ALA A 154 -11.83 9.14 -3.48
N GLU A 155 -12.72 8.29 -4.01
CA GLU A 155 -13.73 7.55 -3.24
C GLU A 155 -13.12 6.72 -2.09
N SER A 156 -11.94 6.13 -2.30
CA SER A 156 -11.25 5.37 -1.25
C SER A 156 -10.72 6.27 -0.13
N THR A 157 -10.30 7.49 -0.44
CA THR A 157 -9.86 8.47 0.58
C THR A 157 -11.04 9.04 1.34
N ILE A 158 -12.14 9.35 0.64
CA ILE A 158 -13.37 9.85 1.27
C ILE A 158 -13.89 8.85 2.30
N ARG A 159 -13.92 7.56 1.97
CA ARG A 159 -14.28 6.50 2.94
C ARG A 159 -13.34 6.47 4.14
N ALA A 160 -12.05 6.72 3.95
CA ALA A 160 -11.10 6.76 5.06
C ALA A 160 -11.32 7.98 5.98
N ILE A 161 -11.65 9.14 5.40
CA ILE A 161 -12.02 10.36 6.15
C ILE A 161 -13.31 10.13 6.93
N GLN A 162 -14.35 9.60 6.29
CA GLN A 162 -15.61 9.26 6.96
C GLN A 162 -15.42 8.25 8.11
N GLY A 163 -14.53 7.27 7.92
CA GLY A 163 -14.17 6.34 8.98
C GLY A 163 -13.44 7.03 10.14
N LEU A 164 -12.54 7.96 9.85
CA LEU A 164 -11.87 8.77 10.86
C LEU A 164 -12.86 9.65 11.64
N GLU A 165 -13.81 10.29 10.97
CA GLU A 165 -14.86 11.11 11.60
C GLU A 165 -15.68 10.29 12.61
N LYS A 166 -16.03 9.05 12.28
CA LYS A 166 -16.76 8.14 13.18
C LYS A 166 -15.96 7.71 14.41
N LEU A 167 -14.62 7.70 14.34
CA LEU A 167 -13.78 7.40 15.50
C LEU A 167 -13.68 8.59 16.48
N ARG A 168 -14.02 9.80 16.03
CA ARG A 168 -14.00 11.02 16.84
C ARG A 168 -15.33 11.28 17.57
N THR A 169 -16.40 10.58 17.19
CA THR A 169 -17.74 10.66 17.80
C THR A 169 -17.90 9.63 18.90
#